data_AF-A0A971YBR4-F1
#
_entry.id   AF-A0A971YBR4-F1
#
_cell.length_a   1.000
_cell.length_b   1.000
_cell.length_c   1.000
_cell.angle_alpha   90.00
_cell.angle_beta   90.00
_cell.angle_gamma   90.00
#
_symmetry.space_group_name_H-M   'P 1'
#
loop_
_entity.id
_entity.type
_entity.pdbx_description
1 polymer ?
#
loop_
_entity_poly.entity_id
_entity_poly.type
_entity_poly.pdbx_seq_one_letter_code
_entity_poly.pdbx_strand_id
1 'polypeptide(L)'
;MLQIQGQQVEVQDGQTCADALRGVLSGKKMKSVVACVCDGALLDLSREVPEKASTLEPVFIDSPEGLKILRHSAAHVMAEAVKALYPSAQVTIGPDIEHGFYYDFDFERPFTPEDLEKIQTRMTESVQANHPFVREEMSAAQAKALFS
;
A
#
# COMPACT_ATOMS: atom_id res chain seq x y z
N MET A 1 8.43 19.18 -18.28
CA MET A 1 8.07 19.73 -16.96
C MET A 1 6.83 19.02 -16.49
N LEU A 2 6.81 18.62 -15.22
CA LEU A 2 5.70 17.92 -14.59
C LEU A 2 4.83 18.95 -13.86
N GLN A 3 3.50 18.84 -14.00
CA GLN A 3 2.58 19.66 -13.23
C GLN A 3 2.17 18.95 -11.93
N ILE A 4 2.39 19.61 -10.79
CA ILE A 4 2.01 19.14 -9.45
C ILE A 4 1.21 20.23 -8.76
N GLN A 5 -0.07 20.00 -8.44
CA GLN A 5 -0.91 20.99 -7.73
C GLN A 5 -0.91 22.38 -8.42
N GLY A 6 -0.85 22.40 -9.75
CA GLY A 6 -0.80 23.61 -10.56
C GLY A 6 0.58 24.28 -10.68
N GLN A 7 1.63 23.73 -10.06
CA GLN A 7 3.02 24.21 -10.22
C GLN A 7 3.77 23.38 -11.25
N GLN A 8 4.63 24.03 -12.04
CA GLN A 8 5.55 23.35 -12.96
C GLN A 8 6.84 22.99 -12.24
N VAL A 9 7.22 21.72 -12.30
CA VAL A 9 8.37 21.15 -11.60
C VAL A 9 9.27 20.42 -12.59
N GLU A 10 10.57 20.63 -12.47
CA GLU A 10 11.57 19.80 -13.15
C GLU A 10 11.79 18.53 -12.37
N VAL A 11 11.73 17.40 -13.06
CA VAL A 11 11.92 16.06 -12.48
C VAL A 11 13.21 15.50 -13.03
N GLN A 12 14.04 14.98 -12.15
CA GLN A 12 15.29 14.33 -12.52
C GLN A 12 15.03 12.89 -12.97
N ASP A 13 15.91 12.37 -13.82
CA ASP A 13 15.84 10.97 -14.22
C ASP A 13 15.94 10.03 -13.00
N GLY A 14 15.08 9.02 -12.94
CA GLY A 14 14.95 8.11 -11.80
C GLY A 14 14.38 8.74 -10.51
N GLN A 15 13.91 10.00 -10.52
CA GLN A 15 13.31 10.61 -9.34
C GLN A 15 11.98 9.93 -8.97
N THR A 16 11.80 9.57 -7.70
CA THR A 16 10.57 8.94 -7.23
C THR A 16 9.40 9.92 -7.15
N CYS A 17 8.18 9.40 -7.25
CA CYS A 17 6.96 10.18 -7.04
C CYS A 17 6.96 10.85 -5.65
N ALA A 18 7.45 10.16 -4.61
CA ALA A 18 7.60 10.73 -3.27
C ALA A 18 8.53 11.95 -3.26
N ASP A 19 9.68 11.86 -3.92
CA ASP A 19 10.68 12.94 -3.96
C ASP A 19 10.17 14.14 -4.75
N ALA A 20 9.50 13.92 -5.88
CA ALA A 20 8.87 14.97 -6.67
C ALA A 20 7.82 15.72 -5.84
N LEU A 21 6.96 15.00 -5.11
CA LEU A 21 5.94 15.60 -4.24
C LEU A 21 6.53 16.35 -3.05
N ARG A 22 7.64 15.88 -2.46
CA ARG A 22 8.34 16.59 -1.37
C ARG A 22 8.90 17.94 -1.80
N GLY A 23 9.22 18.12 -3.09
CA GLY A 23 9.66 19.40 -3.64
C GLY A 23 8.58 20.49 -3.63
N VAL A 24 7.30 20.10 -3.54
CA VAL A 24 6.15 21.02 -3.66
C VAL A 24 5.31 21.08 -2.39
N LEU A 25 5.09 19.94 -1.73
CA LEU A 25 4.22 19.83 -0.57
C LEU A 25 4.95 20.23 0.71
N SER A 26 4.22 20.86 1.62
CA SER A 26 4.73 21.04 2.99
C SER A 26 4.93 19.68 3.67
N GLY A 27 5.88 19.58 4.59
CA GLY A 27 6.14 18.32 5.31
C GLY A 27 4.92 17.77 6.03
N LYS A 28 3.99 18.63 6.49
CA LYS A 28 2.72 18.21 7.07
C LYS A 28 1.80 17.55 6.04
N LYS A 29 1.65 18.14 4.84
CA LYS A 29 0.85 17.57 3.75
C LYS A 29 1.48 16.28 3.22
N MET A 30 2.80 16.23 3.08
CA MET A 30 3.49 15.02 2.60
C MET A 30 3.23 13.81 3.51
N LYS A 31 3.19 14.01 4.83
CA LYS A 31 2.90 12.93 5.81
C LYS A 31 1.50 12.31 5.65
N SER A 32 0.56 12.99 5.01
CA SER A 32 -0.78 12.47 4.75
C SER A 32 -0.94 11.91 3.33
N VAL A 33 0.11 11.86 2.52
CA VAL A 33 0.07 11.27 1.17
C VAL A 33 0.36 9.77 1.25
N VAL A 34 -0.48 8.96 0.63
CA VAL A 34 -0.35 7.49 0.63
C VAL A 34 -0.03 6.91 -0.75
N ALA A 35 -0.37 7.64 -1.81
CA ALA A 35 -0.10 7.30 -3.20
C ALA A 35 -0.11 8.57 -4.05
N CYS A 36 0.00 8.42 -5.36
CA CYS A 36 -0.15 9.53 -6.30
C CYS A 36 -0.89 9.08 -7.56
N VAL A 37 -1.52 10.04 -8.23
CA VAL A 37 -2.12 9.83 -9.56
C VAL A 37 -1.22 10.53 -10.57
N CYS A 38 -0.66 9.77 -11.50
CA CYS A 38 0.15 10.28 -12.58
C CYS A 38 -0.57 10.05 -13.91
N ASP A 39 -0.95 11.13 -14.59
CA ASP A 39 -1.72 11.10 -15.86
C ASP A 39 -2.95 10.16 -15.80
N GLY A 40 -3.67 10.19 -14.67
CA GLY A 40 -4.85 9.36 -14.42
C GLY A 40 -4.57 7.94 -13.89
N ALA A 41 -3.31 7.51 -13.84
CA ALA A 41 -2.94 6.20 -13.29
C ALA A 41 -2.50 6.30 -11.82
N LEU A 42 -3.03 5.43 -10.97
CA LEU A 42 -2.63 5.35 -9.56
C LEU A 42 -1.27 4.65 -9.41
N LEU A 43 -0.31 5.32 -8.77
CA LEU A 43 1.05 4.87 -8.56
C LEU A 43 1.46 4.92 -7.08
N ASP A 44 2.27 3.95 -6.67
CA ASP A 44 2.97 3.96 -5.38
C ASP A 44 3.98 5.11 -5.31
N LEU A 45 4.17 5.66 -4.12
CA LEU A 45 5.11 6.75 -3.88
C LEU A 45 6.57 6.38 -4.17
N SER A 46 6.92 5.09 -4.05
CA SER A 46 8.26 4.58 -4.34
C SER A 46 8.53 4.40 -5.84
N ARG A 47 7.52 4.53 -6.70
CA ARG A 47 7.71 4.41 -8.15
C ARG A 47 8.43 5.64 -8.69
N GLU A 48 9.32 5.43 -9.65
CA GLU A 48 9.88 6.51 -10.45
C GLU A 48 8.76 7.26 -11.19
N VAL A 49 8.92 8.57 -11.32
CA VAL A 49 8.02 9.38 -12.15
C VAL A 49 8.19 8.93 -13.60
N PRO A 50 7.12 8.53 -14.31
CA PRO A 50 7.22 8.15 -15.72
C PRO A 50 7.84 9.27 -16.57
N GLU A 51 8.77 8.94 -17.48
CA GLU A 51 9.54 9.92 -18.28
C GLU A 51 8.67 10.96 -19.03
N LYS A 52 7.45 10.56 -19.43
CA LYS A 52 6.53 11.40 -20.22
C LYS A 52 5.34 11.91 -19.39
N ALA A 53 5.44 11.81 -18.07
CA ALA A 53 4.41 12.26 -17.16
C ALA A 53 4.14 13.75 -17.34
N SER A 54 2.87 14.11 -17.53
CA SER A 54 2.43 15.50 -17.62
C SER A 54 1.93 16.02 -16.27
N THR A 55 1.32 15.15 -15.47
CA THR A 55 0.71 15.48 -14.18
C THR A 55 1.07 14.47 -13.10
N LEU A 56 1.19 14.95 -11.86
CA LEU A 56 1.35 14.12 -10.68
C LEU A 56 0.60 14.77 -9.52
N GLU A 57 -0.46 14.12 -9.05
CA GLU A 57 -1.31 14.62 -7.98
C GLU A 57 -1.23 13.70 -6.75
N PRO A 58 -1.08 14.24 -5.54
CA PRO A 58 -1.03 13.43 -4.33
C PRO A 58 -2.40 12.82 -4.01
N VAL A 59 -2.41 11.56 -3.57
CA VAL A 59 -3.57 10.92 -2.95
C VAL A 59 -3.43 11.04 -1.44
N PHE A 60 -4.30 11.82 -0.82
CA PHE A 60 -4.31 12.01 0.62
C PHE A 60 -5.07 10.88 1.33
N ILE A 61 -4.61 10.50 2.53
CA ILE A 61 -5.15 9.38 3.31
C ILE A 61 -6.64 9.52 3.67
N ASP A 62 -7.13 10.76 3.77
CA ASP A 62 -8.53 11.09 4.09
C ASP A 62 -9.44 11.20 2.86
N SER A 63 -8.88 11.09 1.65
CA SER A 63 -9.65 10.99 0.41
C SER A 63 -10.31 9.60 0.28
N PRO A 64 -11.41 9.47 -0.48
CA PRO A 64 -12.04 8.16 -0.75
C PRO A 64 -11.04 7.12 -1.28
N GLU A 65 -10.18 7.50 -2.23
CA GLU A 65 -9.14 6.65 -2.80
C GLU A 65 -8.06 6.31 -1.76
N GLY A 66 -7.63 7.29 -0.96
CA GLY A 66 -6.65 7.07 0.10
C GLY A 66 -7.15 6.10 1.18
N LEU A 67 -8.43 6.19 1.55
CA LEU A 67 -9.05 5.25 2.49
C LEU A 67 -9.12 3.83 1.94
N LYS A 68 -9.37 3.65 0.63
CA LYS A 68 -9.32 2.33 -0.02
C LYS A 68 -7.92 1.73 0.07
N ILE A 69 -6.89 2.52 -0.25
CA ILE A 69 -5.48 2.09 -0.14
C ILE A 69 -5.13 1.72 1.30
N LEU A 70 -5.52 2.55 2.28
CA LEU A 70 -5.29 2.27 3.70
C LEU A 70 -5.92 0.94 4.14
N ARG A 71 -7.18 0.69 3.75
CA ARG A 71 -7.90 -0.55 4.06
C ARG A 71 -7.27 -1.76 3.40
N HIS A 72 -6.84 -1.61 2.15
CA HIS A 72 -6.14 -2.67 1.43
C HIS A 72 -4.79 -3.01 2.09
N SER A 73 -4.01 -2.00 2.50
CA SER A 73 -2.78 -2.23 3.26
C SER A 73 -3.05 -2.89 4.61
N ALA A 74 -4.15 -2.55 5.28
CA ALA A 74 -4.54 -3.20 6.53
C ALA A 74 -4.90 -4.69 6.34
N ALA A 75 -5.49 -5.07 5.20
CA ALA A 75 -5.67 -6.48 4.83
C ALA A 75 -4.31 -7.21 4.70
N HIS A 76 -3.30 -6.60 4.05
CA HIS A 76 -1.95 -7.20 3.99
C HIS A 76 -1.32 -7.37 5.38
N VAL A 77 -1.48 -6.38 6.27
CA VAL A 77 -1.00 -6.49 7.66
C VAL A 77 -1.72 -7.63 8.40
N MET A 78 -3.02 -7.84 8.16
CA MET A 78 -3.74 -8.99 8.72
C MET A 78 -3.18 -10.32 8.20
N ALA A 79 -2.92 -10.43 6.89
CA ALA A 79 -2.34 -11.64 6.32
C ALA A 79 -0.95 -11.95 6.89
N GLU A 80 -0.09 -10.95 7.06
CA GLU A 80 1.22 -11.10 7.72
C GLU A 80 1.06 -11.58 9.17
N ALA A 81 0.18 -10.96 9.94
CA ALA A 81 -0.10 -11.35 11.31
C ALA A 81 -0.63 -12.78 11.43
N VAL A 82 -1.58 -13.16 10.58
CA VAL A 82 -2.12 -14.54 10.52
C VAL A 82 -1.04 -15.53 10.15
N LYS A 83 -0.19 -15.24 9.16
CA LYS A 83 0.91 -16.15 8.78
C LYS A 83 1.96 -16.29 9.88
N ALA A 84 2.22 -15.24 10.66
CA ALA A 84 3.14 -15.29 11.79
C ALA A 84 2.61 -16.18 12.93
N LEU A 85 1.30 -16.09 13.24
CA LEU A 85 0.68 -16.83 14.34
C LEU A 85 0.24 -18.25 13.95
N TYR A 86 -0.22 -18.42 12.71
CA TYR A 86 -0.79 -19.65 12.16
C TYR A 86 -0.10 -19.99 10.82
N PRO A 87 1.14 -20.51 10.85
CA PRO A 87 1.94 -20.69 9.64
C PRO A 87 1.32 -21.63 8.60
N SER A 88 0.43 -22.54 9.00
CA SER A 88 -0.28 -23.44 8.09
C SER A 88 -1.46 -22.79 7.37
N ALA A 89 -1.96 -21.63 7.81
CA ALA A 89 -3.02 -20.91 7.12
C ALA A 89 -2.57 -20.48 5.72
N GLN A 90 -3.42 -20.71 4.71
CA GLN A 90 -3.19 -20.26 3.35
C GLN A 90 -3.94 -18.95 3.10
N VAL A 91 -3.21 -17.99 2.54
CA VAL A 91 -3.72 -16.67 2.20
C VAL A 91 -4.48 -16.78 0.88
N THR A 92 -5.71 -16.25 0.82
CA THR A 92 -6.50 -16.25 -0.42
C THR A 92 -6.74 -14.84 -0.97
N ILE A 93 -7.86 -14.19 -0.65
CA ILE A 93 -8.21 -12.84 -1.10
C ILE A 93 -8.49 -11.92 0.08
N GLY A 94 -8.07 -10.66 -0.03
CA GLY A 94 -8.31 -9.65 1.00
C GLY A 94 -8.59 -8.26 0.42
N PRO A 95 -9.81 -8.02 -0.10
CA PRO A 95 -10.16 -6.75 -0.70
C PRO A 95 -10.51 -5.69 0.35
N ASP A 96 -10.35 -4.42 -0.03
CA ASP A 96 -11.03 -3.32 0.63
C ASP A 96 -12.53 -3.32 0.29
N ILE A 97 -13.35 -2.87 1.23
CA ILE A 97 -14.80 -2.70 1.08
C ILE A 97 -15.23 -1.31 1.58
N GLU A 98 -16.49 -0.94 1.35
CA GLU A 98 -17.01 0.42 1.62
C GLU A 98 -16.72 0.94 3.04
N HIS A 99 -16.73 0.06 4.04
CA HIS A 99 -16.53 0.42 5.45
C HIS A 99 -15.41 -0.36 6.15
N GLY A 100 -14.50 -0.99 5.40
CA GLY A 100 -13.43 -1.79 6.00
C GLY A 100 -12.68 -2.64 4.98
N PHE A 101 -12.28 -3.82 5.41
CA PHE A 101 -11.69 -4.86 4.59
C PHE A 101 -12.05 -6.21 5.21
N TYR A 102 -11.86 -7.29 4.47
CA TYR A 102 -11.85 -8.64 5.02
C TYR A 102 -10.67 -9.42 4.43
N TYR A 103 -10.42 -10.61 4.96
CA TYR A 103 -9.47 -11.54 4.37
C TYR A 103 -9.97 -12.97 4.54
N ASP A 104 -10.00 -13.70 3.44
CA ASP A 104 -10.34 -15.12 3.41
C ASP A 104 -9.07 -15.97 3.60
N PHE A 105 -9.12 -16.93 4.53
CA PHE A 105 -8.04 -17.87 4.78
C PHE A 105 -8.54 -19.31 4.67
N ASP A 106 -7.74 -20.17 4.04
CA ASP A 106 -7.93 -21.62 4.17
C ASP A 106 -7.11 -22.11 5.37
N PHE A 107 -7.82 -22.60 6.38
CA PHE A 107 -7.25 -23.04 7.65
C PHE A 107 -8.06 -24.20 8.22
N GLU A 108 -7.42 -25.10 8.96
CA GLU A 108 -7.99 -26.37 9.42
C GLU A 108 -9.25 -26.24 10.29
N ARG A 109 -9.50 -25.06 10.82
CA ARG A 109 -10.67 -24.71 11.63
C ARG A 109 -11.01 -23.23 11.48
N PRO A 110 -12.24 -22.79 11.82
CA PRO A 110 -12.54 -21.37 11.97
C PRO A 110 -11.69 -20.71 13.06
N PHE A 111 -11.37 -19.42 12.87
CA PHE A 111 -10.78 -18.60 13.93
C PHE A 111 -11.82 -18.33 15.03
N THR A 112 -11.39 -18.45 16.29
CA THR A 112 -12.22 -18.10 17.45
C THR A 112 -12.07 -16.62 17.81
N PRO A 113 -12.94 -16.05 18.65
CA PRO A 113 -12.75 -14.68 19.15
C PRO A 113 -11.37 -14.44 19.77
N GLU A 114 -10.83 -15.41 20.50
CA GLU A 114 -9.49 -15.33 21.11
C GLU A 114 -8.36 -15.33 20.06
N ASP A 115 -8.55 -16.00 18.92
CA ASP A 115 -7.61 -15.92 17.81
C ASP A 115 -7.64 -14.52 17.19
N LEU A 116 -8.83 -13.92 17.04
CA LEU A 116 -8.98 -12.56 16.50
C LEU A 116 -8.29 -11.51 17.40
N GLU A 117 -8.37 -11.65 18.72
CA GLU A 117 -7.65 -10.77 19.65
C GLU A 117 -6.12 -10.87 19.49
N LYS A 118 -5.60 -12.09 19.29
CA LYS A 118 -4.16 -12.32 19.04
C LYS A 118 -3.74 -11.73 17.69
N ILE A 119 -4.54 -11.94 16.64
CA ILE A 119 -4.32 -11.38 15.31
C ILE A 119 -4.28 -9.86 15.40
N GLN A 120 -5.26 -9.22 16.02
CA GLN A 120 -5.30 -7.76 16.18
C GLN A 120 -4.09 -7.23 16.97
N THR A 121 -3.67 -7.93 18.02
CA THR A 121 -2.47 -7.57 18.79
C THR A 121 -1.23 -7.62 17.89
N ARG A 122 -1.05 -8.73 17.16
CA ARG A 122 0.07 -8.90 16.22
C ARG A 122 0.08 -7.87 15.10
N MET A 123 -1.09 -7.53 14.54
CA MET A 123 -1.24 -6.46 13.56
C MET A 123 -0.78 -5.11 14.12
N THR A 124 -1.15 -4.81 15.37
CA THR A 124 -0.75 -3.56 16.04
C THR A 124 0.77 -3.48 16.22
N GLU A 125 1.41 -4.59 16.62
CA GLU A 125 2.87 -4.68 16.70
C GLU A 125 3.54 -4.47 15.34
N SER A 126 2.99 -5.06 14.27
CA SER A 126 3.50 -4.94 12.90
C SER A 126 3.45 -3.48 12.41
N VAL A 127 2.33 -2.79 12.66
CA VAL A 127 2.20 -1.35 12.36
C VAL A 127 3.22 -0.52 13.15
N GLN A 128 3.43 -0.82 14.43
CA GLN A 128 4.41 -0.12 15.28
C GLN A 128 5.86 -0.34 14.83
N ALA A 129 6.17 -1.52 14.28
CA ALA A 129 7.50 -1.81 13.74
C ALA A 129 7.84 -0.97 12.50
N ASN A 130 6.82 -0.39 11.83
CA ASN A 130 6.97 0.58 10.74
C ASN A 130 7.88 0.05 9.61
N HIS A 131 7.69 -1.22 9.24
CA HIS A 131 8.37 -1.82 8.10
C HIS A 131 7.92 -1.17 6.79
N PRO A 132 8.83 -0.96 5.83
CA PRO A 132 8.47 -0.41 4.54
C PRO A 132 7.65 -1.41 3.73
N PHE A 133 6.65 -0.93 3.00
CA PHE A 133 6.07 -1.67 1.88
C PHE A 133 7.03 -1.60 0.69
N VAL A 134 7.42 -2.76 0.18
CA VAL A 134 8.30 -2.88 -1.00
C VAL A 134 7.51 -3.57 -2.10
N ARG A 135 7.45 -2.91 -3.27
CA ARG A 135 6.82 -3.44 -4.48
C ARG A 135 7.88 -3.97 -5.43
N GLU A 136 7.67 -5.16 -5.94
CA GLU A 136 8.46 -5.76 -7.00
C GLU A 136 7.56 -6.16 -8.16
N GLU A 137 7.96 -5.81 -9.39
CA GLU A 137 7.32 -6.31 -10.60
C GLU A 137 8.01 -7.60 -11.03
N MET A 138 7.23 -8.66 -11.21
CA MET A 138 7.74 -9.99 -11.56
C MET A 138 6.87 -10.65 -12.62
N SER A 139 7.47 -11.56 -13.39
CA SER A 139 6.71 -12.38 -14.33
C SER A 139 5.78 -13.35 -13.60
N ALA A 140 4.70 -13.77 -14.27
CA ALA A 140 3.77 -14.76 -13.73
C ALA A 140 4.47 -16.09 -13.33
N ALA A 141 5.53 -16.48 -14.06
CA ALA A 141 6.31 -17.67 -13.73
C ALA A 141 7.11 -17.51 -12.43
N GLN A 142 7.74 -16.34 -12.23
CA GLN A 142 8.44 -16.02 -10.98
C GLN A 142 7.47 -15.96 -9.79
N ALA A 143 6.32 -15.29 -9.96
CA ALA A 143 5.29 -15.24 -8.93
C ALA A 143 4.81 -16.65 -8.55
N LYS A 144 4.55 -17.51 -9.54
CA LYS A 144 4.14 -18.90 -9.28
C LYS A 144 5.19 -19.68 -8.49
N ALA A 145 6.48 -19.48 -8.77
CA ALA A 145 7.55 -20.15 -8.05
C ALA A 145 7.77 -19.60 -6.62
N LEU A 146 7.46 -18.32 -6.39
CA LEU A 146 7.56 -17.70 -5.07
C LEU A 146 6.48 -18.19 -4.10
N PHE A 147 5.26 -18.42 -4.62
CA PHE A 147 4.09 -18.80 -3.82
C PHE A 147 3.72 -20.30 -3.92
N SER A 148 4.58 -21.12 -4.54
CA SER A 148 4.39 -22.58 -4.63
C SER A 148 4.72 -23.33 -3.35
#